data_AF-A0A420MHU0-F1
#
_entry.id   AF-A0A420MHU0-F1
#
_cell.length_a   1.000
_cell.length_b   1.000
_cell.length_c   1.000
_cell.angle_alpha   90.00
_cell.angle_beta   90.00
_cell.angle_gamma   90.00
#
_symmetry.space_group_name_H-M   'P 1'
#
loop_
_entity.id
_entity.type
_entity.pdbx_description
1 polymer ?
#
loop_
_entity_poly.entity_id
_entity_poly.type
_entity_poly.pdbx_seq_one_letter_code
_entity_poly.pdbx_strand_id
1 'polypeptide(L)'
;MDKLFSTAETTVLYFNDVSTNVVNELYKDKRTPERLSSVISVCNSKYFKRIWTAMEFIRSERVRMMISNYTCFPDLDDPAFLGRVFKGWKDEVRQYEKVHDLERKVQMGKSQVPWSLGTLKSAKLLKRMNFAMATALLCTRGCKDRMDFLHPLRGIIRARSFKLRSSDFKTEYYRITWECLKVGDYSPLLITPFMGVSERRGPGHWSEFGHSDAFTWQLGQEVHPPTLGKYKSFDDSEHRITLRVEDMKQFR
;
A
#
# COMPACT_ATOMS: atom_id res chain seq x y z
N MET A 1 3.15 -22.28 0.41
CA MET A 1 3.24 -21.12 -0.51
C MET A 1 4.64 -20.53 -0.57
N ASP A 2 5.37 -20.45 0.55
CA ASP A 2 6.72 -19.85 0.62
C ASP A 2 7.78 -20.32 -0.37
N LYS A 3 7.85 -21.64 -0.65
CA LYS A 3 8.84 -22.16 -1.60
C LYS A 3 8.57 -21.66 -3.01
N LEU A 4 7.29 -21.55 -3.42
CA LEU A 4 6.91 -21.26 -4.80
C LEU A 4 7.51 -19.94 -5.30
N PHE A 5 7.46 -18.87 -4.51
CA PHE A 5 7.98 -17.56 -4.91
C PHE A 5 9.51 -17.45 -4.78
N SER A 6 10.11 -18.18 -3.84
CA SER A 6 11.57 -18.16 -3.64
C SER A 6 12.32 -19.12 -4.58
N THR A 7 11.66 -20.13 -5.13
CA THR A 7 12.28 -21.13 -6.02
C THR A 7 11.92 -20.92 -7.49
N ALA A 8 10.96 -20.05 -7.80
CA ALA A 8 10.65 -19.73 -9.18
C ALA A 8 11.77 -18.90 -9.80
N GLU A 9 12.26 -19.34 -10.97
CA GLU A 9 13.27 -18.61 -11.74
C GLU A 9 12.77 -17.22 -12.16
N THR A 10 11.48 -17.09 -12.45
CA THR A 10 10.83 -15.81 -12.79
C THR A 10 9.36 -15.85 -12.39
N THR A 11 8.90 -14.77 -11.77
CA THR A 11 7.49 -14.54 -11.48
C THR A 11 6.93 -13.52 -12.48
N VAL A 12 5.87 -13.91 -13.20
CA VAL A 12 5.18 -13.04 -14.15
C VAL A 12 3.99 -12.39 -13.45
N LEU A 13 4.00 -11.06 -13.38
CA LEU A 13 2.90 -10.26 -12.86
C LEU A 13 1.98 -9.87 -14.00
N TYR A 14 0.76 -10.39 -13.96
CA TYR A 14 -0.23 -10.11 -14.99
C TYR A 14 -1.10 -8.91 -14.62
N PHE A 15 -0.94 -7.84 -15.38
CA PHE A 15 -1.74 -6.62 -15.32
C PHE A 15 -2.81 -6.66 -16.41
N ASN A 16 -3.87 -7.41 -16.16
CA ASN A 16 -4.96 -7.62 -17.14
C ASN A 16 -5.75 -6.36 -17.51
N ASP A 17 -5.60 -5.30 -16.72
CA ASP A 17 -6.27 -4.01 -16.87
C ASP A 17 -5.32 -2.87 -17.28
N VAL A 18 -4.04 -3.18 -17.53
CA VAL A 18 -3.07 -2.23 -18.10
C VAL A 18 -2.90 -2.53 -19.58
N SER A 19 -3.15 -1.54 -20.43
CA SER A 19 -3.01 -1.66 -21.89
C SER A 19 -1.62 -1.21 -22.37
N THR A 20 -1.29 -1.56 -23.62
CA THR A 20 -0.03 -1.15 -24.25
C THR A 20 0.11 0.38 -24.33
N ASN A 21 -1.00 1.10 -24.54
CA ASN A 21 -0.99 2.56 -24.57
C ASN A 21 -0.57 3.15 -23.21
N VAL A 22 -1.06 2.59 -22.10
CA VAL A 22 -0.68 3.01 -20.75
C VAL A 22 0.83 2.82 -20.54
N VAL A 23 1.40 1.71 -21.00
CA VAL A 23 2.85 1.49 -20.92
C VAL A 23 3.59 2.49 -21.80
N ASN A 24 3.19 2.66 -23.06
CA ASN A 24 3.87 3.58 -23.97
C ASN A 24 3.90 5.01 -23.43
N GLU A 25 2.78 5.51 -22.90
CA GLU A 25 2.70 6.84 -22.27
C GLU A 25 3.53 6.93 -20.99
N LEU A 26 3.55 5.88 -20.16
CA LEU A 26 4.35 5.82 -18.93
C LEU A 26 5.87 5.92 -19.22
N TYR A 27 6.31 5.37 -20.36
CA TYR A 27 7.72 5.35 -20.76
C TYR A 27 8.15 6.59 -21.55
N LYS A 28 7.25 7.53 -21.87
CA LYS A 28 7.64 8.81 -22.46
C LYS A 28 8.46 9.64 -21.48
N ASP A 29 9.61 10.11 -21.94
CA ASP A 29 10.45 11.01 -21.14
C ASP A 29 9.85 12.41 -21.03
N LYS A 30 9.07 12.84 -22.02
CA LYS A 30 8.35 14.11 -21.97
C LYS A 30 7.16 14.01 -21.02
N ARG A 31 6.96 15.08 -20.26
CA ARG A 31 5.78 15.26 -19.42
C ARG A 31 4.57 15.50 -20.33
N THR A 32 3.56 14.66 -20.20
CA THR A 32 2.26 14.80 -20.86
C THR A 32 1.15 14.54 -19.85
N PRO A 33 -0.04 15.15 -19.99
CA PRO A 33 -1.20 14.81 -19.16
C PRO A 33 -1.52 13.31 -19.17
N GLU A 34 -1.29 12.65 -20.30
CA GLU A 34 -1.50 11.22 -20.52
C GLU A 34 -0.53 10.36 -19.70
N ARG A 35 0.68 10.87 -19.41
CA ARG A 35 1.65 10.19 -18.55
C ARG A 35 1.18 10.11 -17.10
N LEU A 36 0.62 11.18 -16.54
CA LEU A 36 0.04 11.16 -15.20
C LEU A 36 -1.18 10.23 -15.14
N SER A 37 -2.04 10.25 -16.16
CA SER A 37 -3.15 9.30 -16.28
C SER A 37 -2.64 7.84 -16.28
N SER A 38 -1.53 7.58 -16.96
CA SER A 38 -0.90 6.26 -17.03
C SER A 38 -0.30 5.82 -15.70
N VAL A 39 0.36 6.73 -14.97
CA VAL A 39 0.82 6.50 -13.58
C VAL A 39 -0.35 6.08 -12.69
N ILE A 40 -1.47 6.81 -12.75
CA ILE A 40 -2.68 6.51 -11.98
C ILE A 40 -3.27 5.16 -12.40
N SER A 41 -3.33 4.88 -13.71
CA SER A 41 -3.87 3.62 -14.25
C SER A 41 -3.08 2.41 -13.76
N VAL A 42 -1.75 2.47 -13.81
CA VAL A 42 -0.89 1.39 -13.31
C VAL A 42 -1.07 1.19 -11.81
N CYS A 43 -1.04 2.27 -11.02
CA CYS A 43 -1.19 2.16 -9.57
C CYS A 43 -2.56 1.61 -9.16
N ASN A 44 -3.61 1.94 -9.92
CA ASN A 44 -4.98 1.46 -9.71
C ASN A 44 -5.28 0.08 -10.29
N SER A 45 -4.28 -0.58 -10.87
CA SER A 45 -4.45 -1.92 -11.43
C SER A 45 -4.95 -2.91 -10.37
N LYS A 46 -5.72 -3.90 -10.83
CA LYS A 46 -6.23 -4.99 -9.97
C LYS A 46 -5.12 -5.72 -9.21
N TYR A 47 -3.91 -5.73 -9.77
CA TYR A 47 -2.73 -6.31 -9.12
C TYR A 47 -2.40 -5.62 -7.79
N PHE A 48 -2.24 -4.29 -7.78
CA PHE A 48 -1.82 -3.56 -6.57
C PHE A 48 -2.91 -3.46 -5.49
N LYS A 49 -4.17 -3.63 -5.87
CA LYS A 49 -5.31 -3.63 -4.95
C LYS A 49 -5.34 -4.84 -4.01
N ARG A 50 -4.73 -5.95 -4.41
CA ARG A 50 -4.73 -7.22 -3.65
C ARG A 50 -3.63 -7.19 -2.59
N ILE A 51 -3.97 -7.51 -1.34
CA ILE A 51 -2.96 -7.53 -0.27
C ILE A 51 -1.80 -8.51 -0.52
N TRP A 52 -2.11 -9.70 -1.04
CA TRP A 52 -1.15 -10.78 -1.27
C TRP A 52 -0.05 -10.41 -2.27
N THR A 53 -0.32 -9.52 -3.22
CA THR A 53 0.64 -9.16 -4.28
C THR A 53 1.87 -8.45 -3.74
N ALA A 54 1.76 -7.77 -2.59
CA ALA A 54 2.93 -7.22 -1.89
C ALA A 54 3.92 -8.32 -1.48
N MET A 55 3.40 -9.39 -0.88
CA MET A 55 4.21 -10.54 -0.47
C MET A 55 4.77 -11.27 -1.70
N GLU A 56 3.96 -11.47 -2.75
CA GLU A 56 4.43 -12.09 -4.01
C GLU A 56 5.59 -11.30 -4.60
N PHE A 57 5.43 -9.98 -4.72
CA PHE A 57 6.44 -9.09 -5.29
C PHE A 57 7.75 -9.08 -4.51
N ILE A 58 7.68 -8.97 -3.18
CA ILE A 58 8.85 -8.99 -2.29
C ILE A 58 9.51 -10.36 -2.31
N ARG A 59 8.68 -11.41 -2.30
CA ARG A 59 9.01 -12.85 -2.33
C ARG A 59 9.86 -13.27 -3.52
N SER A 60 9.46 -12.78 -4.67
CA SER A 60 9.97 -13.22 -5.96
C SER A 60 11.39 -12.72 -6.17
N GLU A 61 12.30 -13.55 -6.66
CA GLU A 61 13.65 -13.08 -6.99
C GLU A 61 13.63 -12.20 -8.24
N ARG A 62 13.19 -12.79 -9.37
CA ARG A 62 13.03 -12.09 -10.65
C ARG A 62 11.57 -11.88 -10.97
N VAL A 63 11.24 -10.66 -11.36
CA VAL A 63 9.86 -10.25 -11.67
C VAL A 63 9.82 -9.76 -13.11
N ARG A 64 8.82 -10.22 -13.87
CA ARG A 64 8.50 -9.71 -15.21
C ARG A 64 7.05 -9.27 -15.27
N MET A 65 6.74 -8.32 -16.13
CA MET A 65 5.39 -7.80 -16.30
C MET A 65 4.79 -8.34 -17.59
N MET A 66 3.53 -8.75 -17.49
CA MET A 66 2.67 -9.08 -18.63
C MET A 66 1.45 -8.17 -18.57
N ILE A 67 1.13 -7.52 -19.68
CA ILE A 67 -0.03 -6.60 -19.78
C ILE A 67 -1.23 -7.29 -20.44
N SER A 68 -2.36 -6.59 -20.58
CA SER A 68 -3.65 -7.15 -20.99
C SER A 68 -3.66 -7.88 -22.35
N ASN A 69 -2.75 -7.53 -23.26
CA ASN A 69 -2.59 -8.20 -24.56
C ASN A 69 -1.59 -9.37 -24.53
N TYR A 70 -1.25 -9.88 -23.34
CA TYR A 70 -0.26 -10.95 -23.12
C TYR A 70 1.17 -10.62 -23.55
N THR A 71 1.47 -9.34 -23.83
CA THR A 71 2.85 -8.92 -24.11
C THR A 71 3.64 -8.94 -22.82
N CYS A 72 4.73 -9.70 -22.82
CA CYS A 72 5.73 -9.69 -21.77
C CYS A 72 6.82 -8.67 -22.10
N PHE A 73 7.34 -8.02 -21.07
CA PHE A 73 8.42 -7.05 -21.19
C PHE A 73 9.72 -7.62 -20.58
N PRO A 74 10.49 -8.44 -21.33
CA PRO A 74 11.65 -9.15 -20.79
C PRO A 74 12.84 -8.23 -20.50
N ASP A 75 13.00 -7.15 -21.26
CA ASP A 75 14.18 -6.27 -21.22
C ASP A 75 13.99 -5.05 -20.30
N LEU A 76 12.82 -4.95 -19.67
CA LEU A 76 12.48 -3.85 -18.78
C LEU A 76 12.88 -4.20 -17.35
N ASP A 77 14.03 -3.65 -16.93
CA ASP A 77 14.51 -3.67 -15.55
C ASP A 77 13.71 -2.70 -14.65
N ASP A 78 12.39 -2.79 -14.73
CA ASP A 78 11.47 -2.01 -13.90
C ASP A 78 10.34 -2.89 -13.33
N PRO A 79 10.65 -3.67 -12.27
CA PRO A 79 9.68 -4.58 -11.66
C PRO A 79 8.37 -3.87 -11.28
N ALA A 80 7.26 -4.37 -11.83
CA ALA A 80 5.92 -3.83 -11.63
C ALA A 80 5.77 -2.34 -12.02
N PHE A 81 6.61 -1.85 -12.94
CA PHE A 81 6.64 -0.46 -13.42
C PHE A 81 6.92 0.59 -12.33
N LEU A 82 7.39 0.19 -11.15
CA LEU A 82 7.51 1.07 -9.99
C LEU A 82 8.48 2.23 -10.25
N GLY A 83 9.61 1.97 -10.89
CA GLY A 83 10.62 2.95 -11.25
C GLY A 83 10.05 4.07 -12.14
N ARG A 84 9.31 3.72 -13.19
CA ARG A 84 8.67 4.72 -14.06
C ARG A 84 7.49 5.40 -13.40
N VAL A 85 6.69 4.69 -12.62
CA VAL A 85 5.62 5.27 -11.79
C VAL A 85 6.20 6.34 -10.85
N PHE A 86 7.28 6.04 -10.14
CA PHE A 86 7.95 6.99 -9.26
C PHE A 86 8.59 8.15 -10.01
N LYS A 87 9.23 7.90 -11.17
CA LYS A 87 9.80 8.96 -12.02
C LYS A 87 8.71 9.92 -12.50
N GLY A 88 7.65 9.38 -13.10
CA GLY A 88 6.52 10.16 -13.61
C GLY A 88 5.85 10.98 -12.52
N TRP A 89 5.67 10.40 -11.32
CA TRP A 89 5.14 11.13 -10.17
C TRP A 89 6.05 12.26 -9.69
N LYS A 90 7.35 12.00 -9.52
CA LYS A 90 8.32 13.03 -9.06
C LYS A 90 8.40 14.21 -10.03
N ASP A 91 8.35 13.94 -11.32
CA ASP A 91 8.34 14.99 -12.34
C ASP A 91 7.08 15.86 -12.24
N GLU A 92 5.91 15.27 -11.95
CA GLU A 92 4.69 16.04 -11.70
C GLU A 92 4.79 16.86 -10.42
N VAL A 93 5.25 16.26 -9.31
CA VAL A 93 5.39 16.96 -8.02
C VAL A 93 6.25 18.22 -8.14
N ARG A 94 7.35 18.19 -8.91
CA ARG A 94 8.23 19.35 -9.12
C ARG A 94 7.55 20.57 -9.76
N GLN A 95 6.42 20.38 -10.42
CA GLN A 95 5.70 21.44 -11.13
C GLN A 95 4.59 22.08 -10.29
N TYR A 96 4.18 21.43 -9.20
CA TYR A 96 3.17 21.96 -8.30
C TYR A 96 3.86 22.60 -7.09
N GLU A 97 3.54 23.87 -6.80
CA GLU A 97 4.01 24.54 -5.59
C GLU A 97 3.56 23.82 -4.32
N LYS A 98 2.39 23.16 -4.38
CA LYS A 98 1.80 22.38 -3.29
C LYS A 98 1.43 20.99 -3.79
N VAL A 99 2.04 19.97 -3.20
CA VAL A 99 1.77 18.55 -3.53
C VAL A 99 0.28 18.20 -3.40
N HIS A 100 -0.42 18.82 -2.46
CA HIS A 100 -1.84 18.60 -2.20
C HIS A 100 -2.76 18.94 -3.38
N ASP A 101 -2.37 19.87 -4.24
CA ASP A 101 -3.16 20.20 -5.42
C ASP A 101 -3.09 19.06 -6.45
N LEU A 102 -1.92 18.42 -6.56
CA LEU A 102 -1.75 17.21 -7.36
C LEU A 102 -2.49 16.03 -6.73
N GLU A 103 -2.43 15.85 -5.41
CA GLU A 103 -3.20 14.81 -4.68
C GLU A 103 -4.71 14.93 -4.91
N ARG A 104 -5.23 16.17 -4.87
CA ARG A 104 -6.64 16.47 -5.15
C ARG A 104 -6.98 16.13 -6.60
N LYS A 105 -6.10 16.50 -7.55
CA LYS A 105 -6.28 16.19 -8.98
C LYS A 105 -6.33 14.69 -9.25
N VAL A 106 -5.49 13.90 -8.57
CA VAL A 106 -5.47 12.44 -8.73
C VAL A 106 -6.51 11.70 -7.85
N GLN A 107 -7.34 12.46 -7.13
CA GLN A 107 -8.37 11.94 -6.23
C GLN A 107 -7.80 10.96 -5.20
N MET A 108 -6.79 11.41 -4.44
CA MET A 108 -6.21 10.66 -3.33
C MET A 108 -7.31 10.06 -2.43
N GLY A 109 -7.22 8.76 -2.15
CA GLY A 109 -8.22 7.99 -1.39
C GLY A 109 -9.16 7.14 -2.27
N LYS A 110 -9.41 7.53 -3.52
CA LYS A 110 -10.05 6.66 -4.53
C LYS A 110 -9.01 5.96 -5.41
N SER A 111 -7.91 6.65 -5.69
CA SER A 111 -6.78 6.12 -6.41
C SER A 111 -5.72 5.60 -5.44
N GLN A 112 -5.18 4.43 -5.71
CA GLN A 112 -3.92 3.99 -5.15
C GLN A 112 -2.84 4.85 -5.78
N VAL A 113 -2.20 5.67 -4.98
CA VAL A 113 -1.16 6.61 -5.39
C VAL A 113 0.21 6.00 -5.14
N PRO A 114 1.29 6.42 -5.83
CA PRO A 114 2.59 5.76 -5.73
C PRO A 114 3.14 5.62 -4.30
N TRP A 115 2.86 6.57 -3.40
CA TRP A 115 3.24 6.47 -1.99
C TRP A 115 2.36 5.50 -1.19
N SER A 116 1.10 5.28 -1.59
CA SER A 116 0.25 4.21 -1.03
C SER A 116 0.71 2.82 -1.44
N LEU A 117 1.48 2.68 -2.53
CA LEU A 117 2.19 1.43 -2.83
C LEU A 117 3.29 1.16 -1.79
N GLY A 118 3.71 2.18 -1.05
CA GLY A 118 4.74 2.11 -0.02
C GLY A 118 6.13 1.86 -0.61
N THR A 119 7.07 1.52 0.25
CA THR A 119 8.45 1.22 -0.13
C THR A 119 8.60 -0.20 -0.70
N LEU A 120 7.70 -0.66 -1.58
CA LEU A 120 7.74 -2.01 -2.16
C LEU A 120 9.10 -2.36 -2.76
N LYS A 121 9.73 -1.40 -3.46
CA LYS A 121 11.06 -1.57 -4.02
C LYS A 121 12.11 -1.81 -2.93
N SER A 122 12.10 -1.01 -1.87
CA SER A 122 13.01 -1.18 -0.73
C SER A 122 12.74 -2.48 0.03
N ALA A 123 11.47 -2.83 0.21
CA ALA A 123 11.04 -4.07 0.85
C ALA A 123 11.55 -5.31 0.09
N LYS A 124 11.47 -5.28 -1.24
CA LYS A 124 12.03 -6.31 -2.12
C LYS A 124 13.54 -6.43 -1.98
N LEU A 125 14.26 -5.31 -1.92
CA LEU A 125 15.72 -5.29 -1.73
C LEU A 125 16.13 -5.87 -0.37
N LEU A 126 15.40 -5.53 0.69
CA LEU A 126 15.66 -6.02 2.04
C LEU A 126 15.31 -7.50 2.24
N LYS A 127 14.50 -8.08 1.33
CA LYS A 127 13.91 -9.44 1.35
C LYS A 127 13.03 -9.76 2.56
N ARG A 128 13.25 -9.12 3.72
CA ARG A 128 12.47 -9.25 4.96
C ARG A 128 12.45 -7.93 5.72
N MET A 129 11.27 -7.54 6.20
CA MET A 129 11.08 -6.31 6.96
C MET A 129 10.79 -6.58 8.45
N ASN A 130 10.85 -5.52 9.25
CA ASN A 130 10.30 -5.56 10.60
C ASN A 130 8.75 -5.53 10.54
N PHE A 131 8.13 -5.86 11.66
CA PHE A 131 6.69 -5.97 11.81
C PHE A 131 5.98 -4.67 11.48
N ALA A 132 6.53 -3.52 11.90
CA ALA A 132 5.96 -2.22 11.59
C ALA A 132 5.92 -1.91 10.10
N MET A 133 7.05 -2.05 9.41
CA MET A 133 7.12 -1.77 7.98
C MET A 133 6.24 -2.73 7.18
N ALA A 134 6.21 -4.02 7.57
CA ALA A 134 5.32 -4.99 6.94
C ALA A 134 3.84 -4.65 7.16
N THR A 135 3.47 -4.25 8.37
CA THR A 135 2.11 -3.82 8.70
C THR A 135 1.73 -2.57 7.92
N ALA A 136 2.51 -1.50 8.00
CA ALA A 136 2.26 -0.24 7.28
C ALA A 136 2.15 -0.45 5.77
N LEU A 137 3.01 -1.31 5.21
CA LEU A 137 2.92 -1.69 3.80
C LEU A 137 1.56 -2.32 3.49
N LEU A 138 1.09 -3.27 4.30
CA LEU A 138 -0.13 -4.03 4.02
C LEU A 138 -1.43 -3.26 4.30
N CYS A 139 -1.43 -2.36 5.28
CA CYS A 139 -2.60 -1.58 5.67
C CYS A 139 -3.13 -0.66 4.57
N THR A 140 -2.31 -0.31 3.58
CA THR A 140 -2.74 0.48 2.42
C THR A 140 -3.46 -0.36 1.35
N ARG A 141 -3.60 -1.67 1.56
CA ARG A 141 -4.21 -2.62 0.61
C ARG A 141 -5.49 -3.23 1.17
N GLY A 142 -6.41 -3.54 0.27
CA GLY A 142 -7.66 -4.20 0.65
C GLY A 142 -7.45 -5.66 1.03
N CYS A 143 -8.08 -6.08 2.12
CA CYS A 143 -8.20 -7.48 2.54
C CYS A 143 -9.64 -7.94 2.32
N LYS A 144 -9.82 -9.21 1.94
CA LYS A 144 -11.16 -9.82 1.90
C LYS A 144 -11.59 -10.28 3.29
N ASP A 145 -10.66 -10.76 4.11
CA ASP A 145 -10.91 -11.16 5.50
C ASP A 145 -9.70 -10.90 6.43
N ARG A 146 -9.86 -11.15 7.74
CA ARG A 146 -8.83 -10.90 8.78
C ARG A 146 -7.65 -11.86 8.68
N MET A 147 -7.89 -13.09 8.26
CA MET A 147 -6.84 -14.10 8.16
C MET A 147 -5.97 -13.85 6.93
N ASP A 148 -6.57 -13.32 5.86
CA ASP A 148 -5.92 -12.85 4.63
C ASP A 148 -4.86 -11.77 4.88
N PHE A 149 -4.93 -11.03 5.99
CA PHE A 149 -3.89 -10.08 6.38
C PHE A 149 -2.67 -10.78 6.99
N LEU A 150 -2.90 -11.81 7.83
CA LEU A 150 -1.83 -12.48 8.57
C LEU A 150 -0.89 -13.27 7.67
N HIS A 151 -1.41 -13.81 6.57
CA HIS A 151 -0.62 -14.55 5.59
C HIS A 151 0.50 -13.72 4.93
N PRO A 152 0.20 -12.61 4.23
CA PRO A 152 1.22 -11.76 3.63
C PRO A 152 2.08 -11.09 4.70
N LEU A 153 1.53 -10.75 5.87
CA LEU A 153 2.33 -10.21 6.98
C LEU A 153 3.45 -11.18 7.36
N ARG A 154 3.12 -12.46 7.57
CA ARG A 154 4.12 -13.52 7.84
C ARG A 154 5.12 -13.70 6.71
N GLY A 155 4.67 -13.60 5.47
CA GLY A 155 5.54 -13.78 4.31
C GLY A 155 6.56 -12.66 4.12
N ILE A 156 6.35 -11.50 4.74
CA ILE A 156 7.18 -10.29 4.60
C ILE A 156 8.09 -10.07 5.81
N ILE A 157 7.63 -10.39 7.03
CA ILE A 157 8.40 -10.18 8.26
C ILE A 157 9.63 -11.09 8.36
N ARG A 158 10.57 -10.71 9.22
CA ARG A 158 11.80 -11.49 9.49
C ARG A 158 11.57 -12.86 10.15
N ALA A 159 10.48 -13.02 10.89
CA ALA A 159 10.16 -14.20 11.69
C ALA A 159 9.93 -15.48 10.85
N ARG A 160 10.38 -16.63 11.36
CA ARG A 160 10.39 -17.93 10.64
C ARG A 160 9.11 -18.78 10.81
N SER A 161 7.95 -18.22 11.14
CA SER A 161 6.75 -19.03 11.41
C SER A 161 5.95 -19.34 10.13
N PHE A 162 6.04 -20.58 9.63
CA PHE A 162 5.61 -20.95 8.27
C PHE A 162 4.19 -21.52 8.12
N LYS A 163 3.41 -21.71 9.21
CA LYS A 163 2.02 -22.18 9.12
C LYS A 163 1.14 -21.49 10.17
N LEU A 164 0.00 -20.94 9.71
CA LEU A 164 -1.12 -20.66 10.59
C LEU A 164 -1.59 -21.98 11.17
N ARG A 165 -1.77 -22.05 12.48
CA ARG A 165 -2.19 -23.25 13.21
C ARG A 165 -3.59 -23.11 13.78
N SER A 166 -4.05 -21.87 13.94
CA SER A 166 -5.38 -21.52 14.44
C SER A 166 -6.18 -20.75 13.40
N SER A 167 -7.51 -20.89 13.47
CA SER A 167 -8.48 -20.04 12.77
C SER A 167 -8.74 -18.73 13.51
N ASP A 168 -8.24 -18.58 14.75
CA ASP A 168 -8.37 -17.35 15.52
C ASP A 168 -7.29 -16.33 15.17
N PHE A 169 -7.73 -15.17 14.68
CA PHE A 169 -6.88 -14.06 14.30
C PHE A 169 -6.01 -13.57 15.46
N LYS A 170 -6.59 -13.40 16.65
CA LYS A 170 -5.89 -12.81 17.81
C LYS A 170 -4.72 -13.69 18.25
N THR A 171 -4.96 -14.99 18.37
CA THR A 171 -3.93 -15.99 18.68
C THR A 171 -2.81 -15.98 17.64
N GLU A 172 -3.13 -15.97 16.35
CA GLU A 172 -2.09 -15.99 15.30
C GLU A 172 -1.33 -14.65 15.20
N TYR A 173 -2.00 -13.52 15.43
CA TYR A 173 -1.38 -12.20 15.49
C TYR A 173 -0.39 -12.09 16.65
N TYR A 174 -0.76 -12.51 17.86
CA TYR A 174 0.17 -12.54 18.99
C TYR A 174 1.32 -13.48 18.76
N ARG A 175 1.07 -14.63 18.13
CA ARG A 175 2.14 -15.55 17.76
C ARG A 175 3.12 -14.93 16.78
N ILE A 176 2.65 -14.19 15.79
CA ILE A 176 3.51 -13.43 14.87
C ILE A 176 4.34 -12.41 15.64
N THR A 177 3.67 -11.61 16.46
CA THR A 177 4.27 -10.58 17.32
C THR A 177 5.38 -11.18 18.19
N TRP A 178 5.10 -12.30 18.86
CA TRP A 178 6.06 -13.00 19.71
C TRP A 178 7.28 -13.48 18.94
N GLU A 179 7.10 -14.00 17.74
CA GLU A 179 8.22 -14.43 16.89
C GLU A 179 9.07 -13.25 16.38
N CYS A 180 8.46 -12.08 16.17
CA CYS A 180 9.20 -10.84 15.89
C CYS A 180 10.05 -10.41 17.10
N LEU A 181 9.47 -10.45 18.31
CA LEU A 181 10.21 -10.12 19.54
C LEU A 181 11.43 -11.02 19.75
N LYS A 182 11.29 -12.33 19.48
CA LYS A 182 12.40 -13.30 19.57
C LYS A 182 13.58 -12.98 18.64
N VAL A 183 13.34 -12.32 17.51
CA VAL A 183 14.38 -11.93 16.56
C VAL A 183 14.86 -10.48 16.75
N GLY A 184 14.54 -9.86 17.89
CA GLY A 184 14.94 -8.50 18.24
C GLY A 184 14.12 -7.40 17.56
N ASP A 185 12.98 -7.74 16.97
CA ASP A 185 12.06 -6.77 16.40
C ASP A 185 11.00 -6.39 17.44
N TYR A 186 11.25 -5.27 18.13
CA TYR A 186 10.39 -4.70 19.16
C TYR A 186 9.26 -3.81 18.60
N SER A 187 9.21 -3.61 17.27
CA SER A 187 8.16 -2.79 16.66
C SER A 187 6.72 -3.25 16.92
N PRO A 188 6.41 -4.55 17.18
CA PRO A 188 5.08 -4.94 17.63
C PRO A 188 4.66 -4.34 18.99
N LEU A 189 5.60 -3.99 19.89
CA LEU A 189 5.26 -3.36 21.17
C LEU A 189 4.81 -1.90 21.00
N LEU A 190 5.23 -1.28 19.89
CA LEU A 190 4.95 0.11 19.55
C LEU A 190 3.72 0.24 18.64
N ILE A 191 3.21 -0.88 18.13
CA ILE A 191 2.02 -0.94 17.30
C ILE A 191 0.91 -1.53 18.13
N THR A 192 -0.07 -0.70 18.46
CA THR A 192 -1.28 -1.19 19.12
C THR A 192 -2.10 -1.98 18.10
N PRO A 193 -2.33 -3.29 18.30
CA PRO A 193 -3.30 -4.00 17.47
C PRO A 193 -4.66 -3.36 17.66
N PHE A 194 -5.33 -3.04 16.57
CA PHE A 194 -6.67 -2.49 16.57
C PHE A 194 -7.62 -3.46 17.29
N MET A 195 -8.09 -3.07 18.47
CA MET A 195 -9.09 -3.80 19.25
C MET A 195 -10.37 -2.98 19.37
N GLY A 196 -11.16 -2.93 18.29
CA GLY A 196 -12.61 -2.93 18.43
C GLY A 196 -13.40 -1.62 18.28
N VAL A 197 -12.84 -0.50 17.80
CA VAL A 197 -13.68 0.68 17.49
C VAL A 197 -13.35 1.26 16.12
N SER A 198 -14.22 0.98 15.15
CA SER A 198 -14.15 1.39 13.74
C SER A 198 -13.72 2.85 13.55
N GLU A 199 -12.57 3.07 12.90
CA GLU A 199 -12.14 4.41 12.48
C GLU A 199 -13.06 4.91 11.33
N ARG A 200 -14.01 5.79 11.64
CA ARG A 200 -15.03 6.32 10.71
C ARG A 200 -14.47 7.31 9.66
N ARG A 201 -13.16 7.55 9.65
CA ARG A 201 -12.51 8.61 8.86
C ARG A 201 -11.99 8.16 7.49
N GLY A 202 -12.00 6.86 7.20
CA GLY A 202 -11.74 6.28 5.87
C GLY A 202 -13.04 5.89 5.15
N PRO A 203 -13.00 5.62 3.82
CA PRO A 203 -14.04 4.83 3.15
C PRO A 203 -14.46 3.64 4.01
N GLY A 204 -15.76 3.33 4.12
CA GLY A 204 -16.28 2.33 5.08
C GLY A 204 -15.72 0.90 4.98
N HIS A 205 -14.86 0.61 4.00
CA HIS A 205 -14.08 -0.64 3.92
C HIS A 205 -12.70 -0.55 4.62
N TRP A 206 -12.28 0.64 5.05
CA TRP A 206 -11.06 0.88 5.83
C TRP A 206 -11.31 0.67 7.32
N SER A 207 -12.55 0.75 7.80
CA SER A 207 -12.89 0.56 9.22
C SER A 207 -12.83 -0.88 9.71
N GLU A 208 -12.77 -1.86 8.80
CA GLU A 208 -12.72 -3.28 9.19
C GLU A 208 -11.29 -3.84 9.31
N PHE A 209 -10.30 -3.11 8.76
CA PHE A 209 -8.91 -3.58 8.61
C PHE A 209 -7.85 -2.45 8.62
N GLY A 210 -8.27 -1.20 8.71
CA GLY A 210 -7.38 -0.06 8.81
C GLY A 210 -6.80 -0.03 10.22
N HIS A 211 -5.59 -0.53 10.39
CA HIS A 211 -4.73 0.09 11.37
C HIS A 211 -4.68 1.57 11.00
N SER A 212 -5.05 2.44 11.94
CA SER A 212 -4.76 3.86 11.82
C SER A 212 -3.25 3.98 11.72
N ASP A 213 -2.78 4.06 10.48
CA ASP A 213 -1.55 4.75 10.15
C ASP A 213 -1.84 6.20 10.59
N ALA A 214 -1.68 6.47 11.88
CA ALA A 214 -1.19 7.78 12.26
C ALA A 214 0.06 7.91 11.39
N PHE A 215 -0.01 8.78 10.38
CA PHE A 215 0.90 9.14 9.29
C PHE A 215 2.42 9.18 9.64
N THR A 216 2.93 8.27 10.45
CA THR A 216 4.10 8.47 11.31
C THR A 216 5.27 7.59 10.92
N TRP A 217 5.11 6.66 9.98
CA TRP A 217 6.22 5.80 9.55
C TRP A 217 6.59 5.90 8.07
N GLN A 218 5.96 6.81 7.32
CA GLN A 218 6.57 7.30 6.08
C GLN A 218 7.68 8.28 6.47
N LEU A 219 8.87 7.76 6.79
CA LEU A 219 10.12 8.52 7.02
C LEU A 219 10.60 9.22 5.74
N GLY A 220 9.73 9.99 5.10
CA GLY A 220 10.10 11.14 4.30
C GLY A 220 9.92 12.39 5.17
N GLN A 221 10.68 13.44 4.88
CA GLN A 221 10.47 14.73 5.54
C GLN A 221 9.06 15.23 5.20
N GLU A 222 8.23 15.45 6.21
CA GLU A 222 6.93 16.11 6.06
C GLU A 222 7.19 17.54 5.59
N VAL A 223 7.06 17.76 4.29
CA VAL A 223 7.21 19.09 3.68
C VAL A 223 5.93 19.91 3.81
N HIS A 224 4.77 19.26 3.99
CA HIS A 224 3.48 19.91 4.10
C HIS A 224 2.48 19.10 4.95
N PRO A 225 1.55 19.76 5.67
CA PRO A 225 0.54 19.10 6.51
C PRO A 225 -0.49 18.30 5.70
N PRO A 226 -1.05 17.19 6.22
CA PRO A 226 -1.95 16.31 5.47
C PRO A 226 -3.25 17.01 5.04
N THR A 227 -3.68 16.76 3.80
CA THR A 227 -5.00 17.20 3.32
C THR A 227 -6.09 16.34 3.97
N LEU A 228 -6.67 16.82 5.06
CA LEU A 228 -7.87 16.20 5.62
C LEU A 228 -9.05 16.47 4.68
N GLY A 229 -9.59 15.42 4.06
CA GLY A 229 -10.88 15.51 3.38
C GLY A 229 -11.94 16.03 4.37
N LYS A 230 -12.92 16.80 3.88
CA LYS A 230 -14.03 17.30 4.72
C LYS A 230 -14.58 16.14 5.55
N TYR A 231 -14.40 16.19 6.87
CA TYR A 231 -14.92 15.19 7.78
C TYR A 231 -16.44 15.11 7.61
N LYS A 232 -16.92 13.96 7.16
CA LYS A 232 -18.34 13.61 7.29
C LYS A 232 -18.47 12.95 8.65
N SER A 233 -18.95 13.69 9.65
CA SER A 233 -19.45 13.08 10.86
C SER A 233 -20.93 12.76 10.66
N PHE A 234 -21.38 11.69 11.30
CA PHE A 234 -22.79 11.32 11.38
C PHE A 234 -23.17 11.35 12.85
N ASP A 235 -24.38 11.82 13.16
CA ASP A 235 -24.91 11.73 14.52
C ASP A 235 -25.25 10.26 14.89
N ASP A 236 -25.68 10.04 16.13
CA ASP A 236 -26.08 8.71 16.62
C ASP A 236 -27.33 8.16 15.92
N SER A 237 -27.99 8.96 15.08
CA SER A 237 -29.15 8.61 14.23
C SER A 237 -28.77 8.51 12.74
N GLU A 238 -27.47 8.37 12.43
CA GLU A 238 -26.89 8.29 11.08
C GLU A 238 -27.17 9.48 10.14
N HIS A 239 -27.51 10.66 10.67
CA HIS A 239 -27.68 11.87 9.86
C HIS A 239 -26.36 12.64 9.70
N ARG A 240 -26.11 13.15 8.48
CA ARG A 240 -24.83 13.78 8.11
C ARG A 240 -24.67 15.16 8.74
N ILE A 241 -23.75 15.30 9.69
CA ILE A 241 -23.33 16.59 10.23
C ILE A 241 -22.12 17.10 9.42
N THR A 242 -22.16 18.36 9.00
CA THR A 242 -21.02 19.01 8.33
C THR A 242 -20.44 20.03 9.30
N LEU A 243 -19.36 19.69 10.00
CA LEU A 243 -18.67 20.63 10.88
C LEU A 243 -17.71 21.52 10.08
N ARG A 244 -17.70 22.83 10.39
CA ARG A 244 -16.73 23.77 9.81
C ARG A 244 -15.47 23.77 10.66
N VAL A 245 -14.34 24.05 10.04
CA VAL A 245 -13.00 23.99 10.67
C VAL A 245 -12.88 24.93 11.89
N GLU A 246 -13.71 25.97 11.94
CA GLU A 246 -13.79 26.94 13.04
C GLU A 246 -14.29 26.31 14.35
N ASP A 247 -15.12 25.26 14.26
CA ASP A 247 -15.76 24.61 15.41
C ASP A 247 -14.80 23.70 16.20
N MET A 248 -13.65 23.35 15.62
CA MET A 248 -12.65 22.47 16.25
C MET A 248 -11.68 23.20 17.20
N LYS A 249 -11.76 24.53 17.32
CA LYS A 249 -10.87 25.31 18.21
C LYS A 249 -11.29 25.32 19.68
N GLN A 250 -12.46 24.80 20.03
CA GLN A 250 -12.98 24.83 21.41
C GLN A 250 -12.53 23.68 22.32
N PHE A 251 -11.82 22.68 21.80
CA PHE A 251 -11.25 21.60 22.62
C PHE A 251 -9.74 21.80 22.77
N ARG A 252 -9.35 22.71 23.66
CA ARG A 252 -8.01 22.77 24.27
C ARG A 252 -8.17 22.92 25.77
#